data_AF-A0A0M3HYD6-F1
#
_entry.id   AF-A0A0M3HYD6-F1
#
_cell.length_a   1.000
_cell.length_b   1.000
_cell.length_c   1.000
_cell.angle_alpha   90.00
_cell.angle_beta   90.00
_cell.angle_gamma   90.00
#
_symmetry.space_group_name_H-M   'P 1'
#
loop_
_entity.id
_entity.type
_entity.pdbx_description
1 polymer ?
#
loop_
_entity_poly.entity_id
_entity_poly.type
_entity_poly.pdbx_seq_one_letter_code
_entity_poly.pdbx_strand_id
1 'polypeptide(L)'
;MYSVLPSTLATRPYIGDRFLFAVEDVSKILKNSRVASVARILNDTANGLKHVYQLSHPTQEDLTYDLFKCRKRENEASMGKLLSVLRSFGIREDDPRLKQTIEKMREFESQIEDDCDTRHCLLTKEQFKDCIRPSINLISQVLRNDLIIPSWGEFTAKVKQIFEECRNVREGKVASYIPQLARQDPNKWGVSICTIDGQRVNFGDAKQPFCVQSVSKGQLSS
;
A
#
# COMPACT_ATOMS: atom_id res chain seq x y z
N MET A 1 -34.87 9.86 -47.33
CA MET A 1 -34.64 10.45 -45.99
C MET A 1 -34.25 9.32 -45.05
N TYR A 2 -32.95 9.09 -44.85
CA TYR A 2 -32.48 8.25 -43.75
C TYR A 2 -31.86 9.19 -42.71
N SER A 3 -32.52 9.30 -41.57
CA SER A 3 -32.07 10.07 -40.42
C SER A 3 -30.91 9.35 -39.74
N VAL A 4 -29.73 9.94 -39.78
CA VAL A 4 -28.55 9.51 -39.03
C VAL A 4 -28.79 9.86 -37.56
N LEU A 5 -28.81 8.85 -36.68
CA LEU A 5 -28.80 9.04 -35.23
C LEU A 5 -27.41 9.58 -34.81
N PRO A 6 -27.33 10.54 -33.86
CA PRO A 6 -26.05 11.08 -33.41
C PRO A 6 -25.33 10.05 -32.56
N SER A 7 -24.08 9.79 -32.93
CA SER A 7 -23.11 9.00 -32.18
C SER A 7 -22.81 9.69 -30.84
N THR A 8 -23.31 9.12 -29.74
CA THR A 8 -22.84 9.43 -28.40
C THR A 8 -21.40 8.95 -28.24
N LEU A 9 -20.45 9.83 -28.54
CA LEU A 9 -19.07 9.72 -28.09
C LEU A 9 -19.07 9.81 -26.56
N ALA A 10 -19.15 8.66 -25.89
CA ALA A 10 -18.72 8.56 -24.50
C ALA A 10 -17.21 8.79 -24.49
N THR A 11 -16.80 10.05 -24.27
CA THR A 11 -15.40 10.42 -24.06
C THR A 11 -14.87 9.57 -22.90
N ARG A 12 -13.86 8.74 -23.18
CA ARG A 12 -13.15 8.00 -22.14
C ARG A 12 -12.61 9.04 -21.15
N PRO A 13 -12.88 8.91 -19.84
CA PRO A 13 -12.43 9.88 -18.85
C PRO A 13 -10.90 9.99 -18.90
N TYR A 14 -10.39 11.22 -18.82
CA TYR A 14 -8.95 11.49 -18.81
C TYR A 14 -8.30 10.79 -17.63
N ILE A 15 -6.99 10.49 -17.74
CA ILE A 15 -6.22 9.82 -16.67
C ILE A 15 -6.35 10.60 -15.34
N GLY A 16 -6.39 11.93 -15.40
CA GLY A 16 -6.62 12.80 -14.24
C GLY A 16 -7.99 12.59 -13.59
N ASP A 17 -9.07 12.49 -14.37
CA ASP A 17 -10.42 12.26 -13.84
C ASP A 17 -10.51 10.91 -13.13
N ARG A 18 -10.00 9.84 -13.76
CA ARG A 18 -9.95 8.51 -13.14
C ARG A 18 -9.12 8.48 -11.87
N PHE A 19 -8.03 9.25 -11.81
CA PHE A 19 -7.18 9.34 -10.62
C PHE A 19 -7.88 10.10 -9.49
N LEU A 20 -8.57 11.20 -9.78
CA LEU A 20 -9.29 11.99 -8.76
C LEU A 20 -10.46 11.23 -8.12
N PHE A 21 -11.27 10.53 -8.91
CA PHE A 21 -12.34 9.68 -8.36
C PHE A 21 -11.78 8.58 -7.46
N ALA A 22 -10.67 7.97 -7.88
CA ALA A 22 -9.94 6.99 -7.10
C ALA A 22 -9.47 7.54 -5.74
N VAL A 23 -8.95 8.76 -5.72
CA VAL A 23 -8.47 9.43 -4.49
C VAL A 23 -9.62 9.71 -3.52
N GLU A 24 -10.82 10.06 -4.02
CA GLU A 24 -12.01 10.23 -3.17
C GLU A 24 -12.42 8.90 -2.50
N ASP A 25 -12.36 7.79 -3.21
CA ASP A 25 -12.67 6.46 -2.66
C ASP A 25 -11.60 5.98 -1.67
N VAL A 26 -10.31 6.20 -1.98
CA VAL A 26 -9.22 5.98 -1.04
C VAL A 26 -9.39 6.84 0.22
N SER A 27 -9.81 8.10 0.09
CA SER A 27 -10.10 8.94 1.25
C SER A 27 -11.21 8.36 2.13
N LYS A 28 -12.31 7.87 1.55
CA LYS A 28 -13.40 7.24 2.33
C LYS A 28 -12.89 6.02 3.10
N ILE A 29 -12.05 5.18 2.48
CA ILE A 29 -11.46 3.99 3.11
C ILE A 29 -10.51 4.40 4.24
N LEU A 30 -9.68 5.42 4.01
CA LEU A 30 -8.72 5.90 5.00
C LEU A 30 -9.41 6.59 6.18
N LYS A 31 -10.59 7.20 6.02
CA LYS A 31 -11.40 7.75 7.13
C LYS A 31 -11.83 6.66 8.13
N ASN A 32 -12.06 5.44 7.66
CA ASN A 32 -12.42 4.29 8.50
C ASN A 32 -11.20 3.60 9.11
N SER A 33 -9.99 4.12 8.87
CA SER A 33 -8.72 3.58 9.35
C SER A 33 -8.04 4.54 10.34
N ARG A 34 -6.98 4.08 11.03
CA ARG A 34 -6.18 4.91 11.96
C ARG A 34 -5.39 6.06 11.28
N VAL A 35 -5.52 6.25 9.96
CA VAL A 35 -4.87 7.32 9.17
C VAL A 35 -5.87 8.38 8.66
N ALA A 36 -6.84 8.76 9.50
CA ALA A 36 -7.87 9.76 9.18
C ALA A 36 -7.32 11.15 8.77
N SER A 37 -6.14 11.54 9.29
CA SER A 37 -5.46 12.78 8.89
C SER A 37 -5.01 12.76 7.43
N VAL A 38 -4.58 11.60 6.94
CA VAL A 38 -4.16 11.40 5.54
C VAL A 38 -5.38 11.43 4.64
N ALA A 39 -6.47 10.76 5.02
CA ALA A 39 -7.73 10.78 4.29
C ALA A 39 -8.24 12.21 3.99
N ARG A 40 -8.21 13.09 5.00
CA ARG A 40 -8.61 14.49 4.87
C ARG A 40 -7.70 15.26 3.91
N ILE A 41 -6.38 15.01 3.96
CA ILE A 41 -5.42 15.62 3.04
C ILE A 41 -5.73 15.21 1.59
N LEU A 42 -5.93 13.92 1.34
CA LEU A 42 -6.25 13.42 0.01
C LEU A 42 -7.53 14.03 -0.56
N ASN A 43 -8.58 14.18 0.26
CA ASN A 43 -9.86 14.74 -0.17
C ASN A 43 -9.79 16.24 -0.47
N ASP A 44 -9.13 17.00 0.39
CA ASP A 44 -8.97 18.45 0.20
C ASP A 44 -8.11 18.74 -1.04
N THR A 45 -7.06 17.92 -1.27
CA THR A 45 -6.22 18.02 -2.46
C THR A 45 -7.00 17.61 -3.72
N ALA A 46 -7.74 16.49 -3.70
CA ALA A 46 -8.57 16.08 -4.83
C ALA A 46 -9.60 17.16 -5.23
N ASN A 47 -10.20 17.83 -4.25
CA ASN A 47 -11.13 18.94 -4.51
C ASN A 47 -10.43 20.17 -5.09
N GLY A 48 -9.23 20.51 -4.63
CA GLY A 48 -8.44 21.62 -5.19
C GLY A 48 -7.94 21.35 -6.61
N LEU A 49 -7.79 20.08 -6.99
CA LEU A 49 -7.25 19.64 -8.27
C LEU A 49 -8.27 19.54 -9.41
N LYS A 50 -9.58 19.50 -9.11
CA LYS A 50 -10.66 19.41 -10.11
C LYS A 50 -10.63 20.53 -11.17
N HIS A 51 -10.16 21.72 -10.81
CA HIS A 51 -10.12 22.88 -11.72
C HIS A 51 -8.80 23.05 -12.50
N VAL A 52 -7.68 22.47 -12.02
CA VAL A 52 -6.33 22.70 -12.61
C VAL A 52 -6.04 21.73 -13.77
N TYR A 53 -6.64 20.54 -13.76
CA TYR A 53 -6.36 19.48 -14.75
C TYR A 53 -7.13 19.58 -16.06
N GLN A 54 -7.97 20.61 -16.24
CA GLN A 54 -8.60 20.89 -17.54
C GLN A 54 -7.64 21.55 -18.56
N LEU A 55 -6.48 22.06 -18.13
CA LEU A 55 -5.54 22.83 -18.97
C LEU A 55 -4.13 22.21 -19.10
N SER A 56 -3.82 21.18 -18.32
CA SER A 56 -2.51 20.51 -18.32
C SER A 56 -2.71 18.99 -18.31
N HIS A 57 -1.95 18.24 -19.11
CA HIS A 57 -1.96 16.76 -19.13
C HIS A 57 -0.92 16.24 -18.12
N PRO A 58 -1.27 16.02 -16.84
CA PRO A 58 -0.28 15.75 -15.80
C PRO A 58 0.16 14.29 -15.87
N THR A 59 1.43 14.01 -15.58
CA THR A 59 1.87 12.61 -15.47
C THR A 59 1.40 11.99 -14.15
N GLN A 60 1.42 10.66 -14.03
CA GLN A 60 1.05 9.97 -12.78
C GLN A 60 1.93 10.41 -11.61
N GLU A 61 3.20 10.72 -11.88
CA GLU A 61 4.12 11.24 -10.87
C GLU A 61 3.74 12.67 -10.42
N ASP A 62 3.26 13.52 -11.32
CA ASP A 62 2.76 14.86 -10.95
C ASP A 62 1.52 14.77 -10.07
N LEU A 63 0.55 13.94 -10.45
CA LEU A 63 -0.66 13.70 -9.65
C LEU A 63 -0.32 13.16 -8.26
N THR A 64 0.62 12.22 -8.20
CA THR A 64 1.09 11.63 -6.94
C THR A 64 1.82 12.67 -6.09
N TYR A 65 2.66 13.51 -6.69
CA TYR A 65 3.33 14.60 -5.97
C TYR A 65 2.31 15.58 -5.37
N ASP A 66 1.36 16.06 -6.17
CA ASP A 66 0.35 17.01 -5.72
C ASP A 66 -0.44 16.45 -4.54
N LEU A 67 -0.77 15.16 -4.58
CA LEU A 67 -1.48 14.44 -3.54
C LEU A 67 -0.76 14.44 -2.18
N PHE A 68 0.57 14.34 -2.20
CA PHE A 68 1.42 14.27 -1.01
C PHE A 68 2.12 15.59 -0.68
N LYS A 69 1.84 16.66 -1.43
CA LYS A 69 2.36 18.01 -1.21
C LYS A 69 1.95 18.55 0.18
N CYS A 70 2.91 19.16 0.87
CA CYS A 70 2.70 19.73 2.19
C CYS A 70 2.04 21.11 2.11
N ARG A 71 1.04 21.36 2.97
CA ARG A 71 0.38 22.68 3.03
C ARG A 71 1.24 23.77 3.64
N LYS A 72 2.18 23.40 4.53
CA LYS A 72 3.03 24.35 5.25
C LYS A 72 4.30 24.73 4.48
N ARG A 73 4.67 23.97 3.46
CA ARG A 73 5.87 24.17 2.64
C ARG A 73 5.50 23.97 1.18
N GLU A 74 5.44 25.07 0.42
CA GLU A 74 4.78 25.11 -0.88
C GLU A 74 5.40 24.19 -1.95
N ASN A 75 6.65 23.78 -1.82
CA ASN A 75 7.35 23.01 -2.86
C ASN A 75 7.87 21.65 -2.39
N GLU A 76 7.38 21.14 -1.27
CA GLU A 76 7.81 19.86 -0.70
C GLU A 76 6.66 18.86 -0.55
N ALA A 77 6.92 17.59 -0.89
CA ALA A 77 5.97 16.49 -0.71
C ALA A 77 6.51 15.44 0.25
N SER A 78 5.60 14.73 0.91
CA SER A 78 5.96 13.82 1.99
C SER A 78 5.98 12.34 1.62
N MET A 79 7.20 11.78 1.52
CA MET A 79 7.41 10.35 1.33
C MET A 79 6.91 9.52 2.52
N GLY A 80 7.10 10.00 3.75
CA GLY A 80 6.58 9.31 4.94
C GLY A 80 5.06 9.14 4.90
N LYS A 81 4.32 10.15 4.42
CA LYS A 81 2.86 10.03 4.21
C LYS A 81 2.53 9.01 3.12
N LEU A 82 3.25 9.02 1.99
CA LEU A 82 3.07 8.04 0.93
C LEU A 82 3.28 6.61 1.45
N LEU A 83 4.39 6.35 2.13
CA LEU A 83 4.69 5.04 2.72
C LEU A 83 3.65 4.61 3.75
N SER A 84 3.13 5.56 4.55
CA SER A 84 2.02 5.29 5.47
C SER A 84 0.73 4.90 4.74
N VAL A 85 0.43 5.51 3.60
CA VAL A 85 -0.71 5.11 2.76
C VAL A 85 -0.49 3.71 2.22
N LEU A 86 0.65 3.43 1.57
CA LEU A 86 0.96 2.10 1.04
C LEU A 86 0.82 1.02 2.11
N ARG A 87 1.32 1.29 3.32
CA ARG A 87 1.21 0.38 4.47
C ARG A 87 -0.23 0.13 4.91
N SER A 88 -1.10 1.15 4.85
CA SER A 88 -2.52 0.99 5.18
C SER A 88 -3.28 0.09 4.21
N PHE A 89 -2.78 -0.05 2.98
CA PHE A 89 -3.28 -0.99 1.97
C PHE A 89 -2.55 -2.35 2.00
N GLY A 90 -1.66 -2.57 2.96
CA GLY A 90 -0.92 -3.83 3.14
C GLY A 90 0.36 -3.94 2.34
N ILE A 91 0.74 -2.91 1.57
CA ILE A 91 2.02 -2.89 0.86
C ILE A 91 3.11 -2.42 1.83
N ARG A 92 4.14 -3.24 2.03
CA ARG A 92 5.22 -2.96 2.98
C ARG A 92 6.46 -2.39 2.27
N GLU A 93 7.30 -1.67 3.00
CA GLU A 93 8.55 -1.08 2.50
C GLU A 93 9.58 -2.13 2.05
N ASP A 94 9.49 -3.35 2.58
CA ASP A 94 10.28 -4.51 2.16
C ASP A 94 9.69 -5.23 0.93
N ASP A 95 8.78 -4.60 0.20
CA ASP A 95 8.31 -5.09 -1.11
C ASP A 95 9.42 -4.90 -2.16
N PRO A 96 9.86 -5.96 -2.86
CA PRO A 96 10.90 -5.86 -3.89
C PRO A 96 10.58 -4.82 -4.99
N ARG A 97 9.30 -4.59 -5.29
CA ARG A 97 8.86 -3.60 -6.28
C ARG A 97 9.07 -2.17 -5.81
N LEU A 98 9.19 -1.93 -4.50
CA LEU A 98 9.51 -0.62 -3.90
C LEU A 98 10.99 -0.43 -3.61
N LYS A 99 11.82 -1.47 -3.80
CA LYS A 99 13.25 -1.45 -3.43
C LYS A 99 13.97 -0.21 -3.96
N GLN A 100 13.86 0.07 -5.27
CA GLN A 100 14.52 1.22 -5.89
C GLN A 100 13.99 2.56 -5.35
N THR A 101 12.70 2.67 -5.07
CA THR A 101 12.12 3.88 -4.46
C THR A 101 12.68 4.12 -3.06
N ILE A 102 12.83 3.07 -2.26
CA ILE A 102 13.40 3.16 -0.91
C ILE A 102 14.90 3.46 -0.94
N GLU A 103 15.64 2.88 -1.89
CA GLU A 103 17.07 3.15 -2.08
C GLU A 103 17.31 4.62 -2.49
N LYS A 104 16.60 5.11 -3.51
CA LYS A 104 16.68 6.53 -3.92
C LYS A 104 16.29 7.48 -2.81
N MET A 105 15.23 7.15 -2.06
CA MET A 105 14.85 7.91 -0.88
C MET A 105 16.06 8.02 0.06
N ARG A 106 16.65 6.89 0.49
CA ARG A 106 17.88 6.74 1.32
C ARG A 106 19.12 7.46 0.78
N GLU A 107 19.28 7.57 -0.53
CA GLU A 107 20.39 8.32 -1.12
C GLU A 107 20.24 9.82 -0.89
N PHE A 108 19.04 10.37 -1.02
CA PHE A 108 18.77 11.78 -0.70
C PHE A 108 18.87 12.04 0.81
N GLU A 109 18.58 11.03 1.64
CA GLU A 109 18.77 11.08 3.10
C GLU A 109 20.22 11.35 3.49
N SER A 110 21.14 10.61 2.88
CA SER A 110 22.57 10.66 3.19
C SER A 110 23.26 11.96 2.73
N GLN A 111 22.59 12.78 1.90
CA GLN A 111 23.13 14.03 1.37
C GLN A 111 22.80 15.25 2.23
N ILE A 112 21.96 15.08 3.26
CA ILE A 112 21.54 16.16 4.16
C ILE A 112 22.44 16.09 5.41
N GLU A 113 23.26 17.12 5.63
CA GLU A 113 24.19 17.21 6.78
C GLU A 113 23.50 17.51 8.13
N ASP A 114 22.22 17.89 8.13
CA ASP A 114 21.50 18.28 9.34
C ASP A 114 21.02 17.07 10.18
N ASP A 115 21.43 17.07 11.45
CA ASP A 115 21.02 16.18 12.57
C ASP A 115 19.55 16.38 12.98
N CYS A 116 18.66 16.59 12.01
CA CYS A 116 17.23 16.68 12.26
C CYS A 116 16.66 15.26 12.27
N ASP A 117 16.15 14.84 13.42
CA ASP A 117 15.51 13.54 13.67
C ASP A 117 14.22 13.31 12.83
N THR A 118 13.87 14.27 11.95
CA THR A 118 12.76 14.17 10.98
C THR A 118 13.25 13.45 9.73
N ARG A 119 13.67 12.21 9.91
CA ARG A 119 14.17 11.29 8.88
C ARG A 119 13.22 11.27 7.66
N HIS A 120 13.60 12.07 6.67
CA HIS A 120 13.32 11.83 5.24
C HIS A 120 11.88 11.97 4.79
N CYS A 121 11.17 12.87 5.45
CA CYS A 121 9.76 13.04 5.23
C CYS A 121 9.41 14.11 4.19
N LEU A 122 10.35 14.86 3.63
CA LEU A 122 10.07 15.99 2.74
C LEU A 122 11.10 16.05 1.60
N LEU A 123 10.60 16.00 0.37
CA LEU A 123 11.41 16.06 -0.86
C LEU A 123 10.87 17.14 -1.80
N THR A 124 11.75 17.75 -2.60
CA THR A 124 11.32 18.65 -3.69
C THR A 124 10.51 17.88 -4.73
N LYS A 125 9.85 18.60 -5.65
CA LYS A 125 9.06 17.97 -6.71
C LYS A 125 9.89 17.00 -7.56
N GLU A 126 11.08 17.41 -7.95
CA GLU A 126 11.97 16.64 -8.81
C GLU A 126 12.49 15.40 -8.08
N GLN A 127 12.93 15.55 -6.83
CA GLN A 127 13.41 14.45 -5.98
C GLN A 127 12.29 13.43 -5.70
N PHE A 128 11.09 13.91 -5.37
CA PHE A 128 9.94 13.05 -5.11
C PHE A 128 9.56 12.24 -6.35
N LYS A 129 9.48 12.90 -7.52
CA LYS A 129 9.18 12.23 -8.81
C LYS A 129 10.25 11.18 -9.13
N ASP A 130 11.52 11.49 -8.93
CA ASP A 130 12.61 10.55 -9.21
C ASP A 130 12.57 9.32 -8.28
N CYS A 131 12.20 9.50 -7.01
CA CYS A 131 12.01 8.42 -6.05
C CYS A 131 10.88 7.47 -6.46
N ILE A 132 9.70 8.00 -6.81
CA ILE A 132 8.51 7.16 -7.05
C ILE A 132 8.46 6.55 -8.45
N ARG A 133 9.17 7.14 -9.41
CA ARG A 133 9.13 6.74 -10.83
C ARG A 133 9.36 5.24 -11.06
N PRO A 134 10.33 4.55 -10.44
CA PRO A 134 10.52 3.11 -10.61
C PRO A 134 9.30 2.26 -10.24
N SER A 135 8.47 2.73 -9.30
CA SER A 135 7.36 1.99 -8.71
C SER A 135 6.01 2.67 -8.96
N ILE A 136 5.94 3.62 -9.91
CA ILE A 136 4.78 4.48 -10.11
C ILE A 136 3.51 3.70 -10.45
N ASN A 137 3.64 2.58 -11.17
CA ASN A 137 2.50 1.74 -11.53
C ASN A 137 1.86 1.12 -10.27
N LEU A 138 2.68 0.57 -9.36
CA LEU A 138 2.21 0.01 -8.08
C LEU A 138 1.59 1.12 -7.22
N ILE A 139 2.28 2.25 -7.08
CA ILE A 139 1.79 3.38 -6.28
C ILE A 139 0.45 3.87 -6.82
N SER A 140 0.35 4.03 -8.14
CA SER A 140 -0.89 4.47 -8.79
C SER A 140 -2.00 3.43 -8.66
N GLN A 141 -1.70 2.13 -8.72
CA GLN A 141 -2.68 1.07 -8.49
C GLN A 141 -3.24 1.13 -7.06
N VAL A 142 -2.37 1.31 -6.05
CA VAL A 142 -2.76 1.45 -4.65
C VAL A 142 -3.60 2.71 -4.44
N LEU A 143 -3.17 3.85 -4.98
CA LEU A 143 -3.90 5.12 -4.90
C LEU A 143 -5.23 5.10 -5.66
N ARG A 144 -5.40 4.16 -6.60
CA ARG A 144 -6.66 3.88 -7.26
C ARG A 144 -7.56 2.89 -6.54
N ASN A 145 -7.10 2.35 -5.41
CA ASN A 145 -7.78 1.28 -4.70
C ASN A 145 -8.06 0.05 -5.60
N ASP A 146 -7.15 -0.20 -6.54
CA ASP A 146 -7.28 -1.23 -7.58
C ASP A 146 -6.44 -2.47 -7.21
N LEU A 147 -6.54 -2.87 -5.95
CA LEU A 147 -5.93 -4.08 -5.40
C LEU A 147 -7.02 -5.14 -5.22
N ILE A 148 -6.63 -6.41 -5.25
CA ILE A 148 -7.53 -7.56 -5.12
C ILE A 148 -8.33 -7.54 -3.81
N ILE A 149 -7.78 -6.95 -2.75
CA ILE A 149 -8.51 -6.64 -1.52
C ILE A 149 -8.51 -5.12 -1.30
N PRO A 150 -9.55 -4.41 -1.77
CA PRO A 150 -9.65 -2.95 -1.64
C PRO A 150 -9.76 -2.49 -0.18
N SER A 151 -10.65 -3.10 0.61
CA SER A 151 -10.86 -2.79 2.03
C SER A 151 -9.90 -3.55 2.95
N TRP A 152 -8.59 -3.36 2.76
CA TRP A 152 -7.55 -4.09 3.49
C TRP A 152 -7.70 -4.01 5.02
N GLY A 153 -8.03 -2.83 5.56
CA GLY A 153 -8.23 -2.63 7.00
C GLY A 153 -9.35 -3.49 7.58
N GLU A 154 -10.50 -3.57 6.91
CA GLU A 154 -11.64 -4.38 7.35
C GLU A 154 -11.34 -5.87 7.22
N PHE A 155 -10.71 -6.27 6.11
CA PHE A 155 -10.27 -7.64 5.89
C PHE A 155 -9.34 -8.12 6.99
N THR A 156 -8.28 -7.36 7.29
CA THR A 156 -7.32 -7.72 8.33
C THR A 156 -7.95 -7.72 9.73
N ALA A 157 -8.93 -6.85 10.00
CA ALA A 157 -9.68 -6.88 11.25
C ALA A 157 -10.48 -8.18 11.43
N LYS A 158 -11.11 -8.68 10.35
CA LYS A 158 -11.82 -9.97 10.37
C LYS A 158 -10.88 -11.15 10.52
N VAL A 159 -9.76 -11.16 9.79
CA VAL A 159 -8.73 -12.21 9.96
C VAL A 159 -8.20 -12.20 11.39
N LYS A 160 -7.98 -11.01 11.98
CA LYS A 160 -7.54 -10.91 13.38
C LYS A 160 -8.58 -11.52 14.34
N GLN A 161 -9.87 -11.28 14.10
CA GLN A 161 -10.93 -11.90 14.90
C GLN A 161 -10.84 -13.44 14.86
N ILE A 162 -10.74 -14.01 13.65
CA ILE A 162 -10.58 -15.46 13.46
C ILE A 162 -9.30 -15.96 14.14
N PHE A 163 -8.20 -15.23 14.01
CA PHE A 163 -6.93 -15.57 14.66
C PHE A 163 -7.09 -15.68 16.18
N GLU A 164 -7.76 -14.74 16.83
CA GLU A 164 -7.98 -14.77 18.29
C GLU A 164 -8.98 -15.85 18.72
N GLU A 165 -10.03 -16.10 17.92
CA GLU A 165 -10.98 -17.20 18.17
C GLU A 165 -10.25 -18.55 18.12
N CYS A 166 -9.47 -18.80 17.08
CA CYS A 166 -8.70 -20.03 16.91
C CYS A 166 -7.56 -20.18 17.93
N ARG A 167 -6.99 -19.07 18.41
CA ARG A 167 -5.88 -19.10 19.40
C ARG A 167 -6.27 -19.81 20.71
N ASN A 168 -7.56 -19.85 21.03
CA ASN A 168 -8.05 -20.51 22.25
C ASN A 168 -8.24 -22.03 22.08
N VAL A 169 -8.18 -22.54 20.85
CA VAL A 169 -8.26 -23.99 20.57
C VAL A 169 -6.89 -24.61 20.86
N ARG A 170 -6.78 -25.25 22.04
CA ARG A 170 -5.52 -25.86 22.54
C ARG A 170 -5.49 -27.39 22.41
N GLU A 171 -6.42 -27.94 21.66
CA GLU A 171 -6.51 -29.38 21.41
C GLU A 171 -5.37 -29.86 20.49
N GLY A 172 -5.09 -31.16 20.52
CA GLY A 172 -4.03 -31.79 19.73
C GLY A 172 -2.75 -32.06 20.51
N LYS A 173 -1.80 -32.76 19.87
CA LYS A 173 -0.51 -33.13 20.45
C LYS A 173 0.60 -32.85 19.44
N VAL A 174 1.68 -32.24 19.92
CA VAL A 174 2.88 -32.01 19.11
C VAL A 174 3.42 -33.35 18.60
N ALA A 175 3.77 -33.39 17.31
CA ALA A 175 4.35 -34.56 16.68
C ALA A 175 5.66 -34.97 17.39
N SER A 176 5.66 -36.14 18.02
CA SER A 176 6.80 -36.62 18.83
C SER A 176 7.67 -37.66 18.13
N TYR A 177 7.33 -38.06 16.90
CA TYR A 177 8.06 -39.09 16.15
C TYR A 177 9.35 -38.56 15.48
N ILE A 178 9.51 -37.23 15.36
CA ILE A 178 10.75 -36.56 14.92
C ILE A 178 11.25 -35.69 16.09
N PRO A 179 12.47 -35.90 16.62
CA PRO A 179 12.99 -35.18 17.79
C PRO A 179 12.96 -33.65 17.67
N GLN A 180 13.17 -33.12 16.47
CA GLN A 180 13.14 -31.69 16.19
C GLN A 180 11.72 -31.10 16.24
N LEU A 181 10.69 -31.90 15.96
CA LEU A 181 9.28 -31.50 16.08
C LEU A 181 8.81 -31.56 17.53
N ALA A 182 9.29 -32.54 18.30
CA ALA A 182 8.96 -32.70 19.72
C ALA A 182 9.40 -31.52 20.60
N ARG A 183 10.38 -30.72 20.15
CA ARG A 183 10.90 -29.52 20.84
C ARG A 183 10.10 -28.25 20.55
N GLN A 184 9.08 -28.31 19.70
CA GLN A 184 8.26 -27.14 19.39
C GLN A 184 7.32 -26.81 20.55
N ASP A 185 7.23 -25.52 20.88
CA ASP A 185 6.29 -25.03 21.88
C ASP A 185 4.86 -25.12 21.33
N PRO A 186 3.95 -25.88 21.99
CA PRO A 186 2.56 -26.03 21.56
C PRO A 186 1.76 -24.72 21.63
N ASN A 187 2.26 -23.69 22.31
CA ASN A 187 1.59 -22.39 22.41
C ASN A 187 1.88 -21.46 21.23
N LYS A 188 2.80 -21.84 20.33
CA LYS A 188 3.12 -21.04 19.15
C LYS A 188 1.94 -21.02 18.19
N TRP A 189 1.49 -19.81 17.85
CA TRP A 189 0.38 -19.62 16.94
C TRP A 189 0.64 -18.41 16.05
N GLY A 190 0.69 -18.63 14.74
CA GLY A 190 1.03 -17.61 13.77
C GLY A 190 0.21 -17.74 12.51
N VAL A 191 -0.26 -16.61 11.99
CA VAL A 191 -0.96 -16.51 10.70
C VAL A 191 -0.27 -15.46 9.85
N SER A 192 0.04 -15.79 8.61
CA SER A 192 0.61 -14.88 7.61
C SER A 192 -0.24 -14.92 6.36
N ILE A 193 -0.62 -13.75 5.83
CA ILE A 193 -1.36 -13.61 4.58
C ILE A 193 -0.53 -12.76 3.62
N CYS A 194 -0.41 -13.23 2.38
CA CYS A 194 0.08 -12.46 1.25
C CYS A 194 -0.91 -12.61 0.10
N THR A 195 -1.46 -11.51 -0.42
CA THR A 195 -2.30 -11.55 -1.61
C THR A 195 -1.44 -11.61 -2.87
N ILE A 196 -2.08 -11.88 -4.02
CA ILE A 196 -1.42 -11.85 -5.34
C ILE A 196 -0.86 -10.47 -5.70
N ASP A 197 -1.45 -9.39 -5.16
CA ASP A 197 -0.95 -8.03 -5.34
C ASP A 197 0.14 -7.65 -4.33
N GLY A 198 0.53 -8.57 -3.45
CA GLY A 198 1.57 -8.35 -2.45
C GLY A 198 1.10 -7.60 -1.19
N GLN A 199 -0.22 -7.57 -0.91
CA GLN A 199 -0.73 -7.05 0.36
C GLN A 199 -0.43 -8.08 1.47
N ARG A 200 0.18 -7.64 2.57
CA ARG A 200 0.71 -8.53 3.61
C ARG A 200 0.26 -8.15 5.02
N VAL A 201 -0.17 -9.15 5.80
CA VAL A 201 -0.42 -9.03 7.25
C VAL A 201 0.05 -10.28 7.98
N ASN A 202 0.60 -10.08 9.18
CA ASN A 202 1.09 -11.15 10.05
C ASN A 202 0.46 -11.01 11.43
N PHE A 203 0.09 -12.13 12.04
CA PHE A 203 -0.42 -12.24 13.42
C PHE A 203 0.38 -13.30 14.18
N GLY A 204 0.61 -13.06 15.47
CA GLY A 204 1.32 -14.00 16.36
C GLY A 204 2.74 -14.34 15.89
N ASP A 205 3.13 -15.60 16.04
CA ASP A 205 4.50 -16.11 15.83
C ASP A 205 4.84 -16.34 14.35
N ALA A 206 4.20 -15.63 13.43
CA ALA A 206 4.31 -15.84 11.97
C ALA A 206 5.72 -15.64 11.38
N LYS A 207 6.65 -15.04 12.12
CA LYS A 207 8.06 -14.88 11.69
C LYS A 207 8.98 -15.97 12.24
N GLN A 208 8.46 -16.87 13.07
CA GLN A 208 9.27 -17.92 13.66
C GLN A 208 9.56 -19.01 12.61
N PRO A 209 10.84 -19.31 12.34
CA PRO A 209 11.17 -20.38 11.41
C PRO A 209 10.68 -21.74 11.92
N PHE A 210 10.10 -22.53 11.02
CA PHE A 210 9.75 -23.92 11.27
C PHE A 210 10.02 -24.76 10.01
N CYS A 211 10.15 -26.07 10.17
CA CYS A 211 10.37 -26.97 9.04
C CYS A 211 9.08 -27.13 8.21
N VAL A 212 9.16 -26.96 6.89
CA VAL A 212 8.01 -27.03 5.97
C VAL A 212 7.32 -28.41 5.94
N GLN A 213 8.06 -29.50 6.22
CA GLN A 213 7.53 -30.87 6.28
C GLN A 213 6.68 -31.22 5.03
N SER A 214 5.53 -31.88 5.17
CA SER A 214 4.69 -32.32 4.04
C SER A 214 4.12 -31.19 3.19
N VAL A 215 4.17 -29.93 3.64
CA VAL A 215 3.73 -28.76 2.86
C VAL A 215 4.60 -28.56 1.61
N SER A 216 5.84 -29.07 1.58
CA SER A 216 6.74 -28.96 0.43
C SER A 216 6.41 -29.93 -0.71
N LYS A 217 5.58 -30.96 -0.47
CA LYS A 217 5.29 -31.99 -1.47
C LYS A 217 4.62 -31.41 -2.73
N GLY A 218 3.79 -30.38 -2.57
CA GLY A 218 3.16 -29.70 -3.72
C GLY A 218 4.16 -28.91 -4.57
N GLN A 219 5.21 -28.35 -3.96
CA GLN A 219 6.20 -27.51 -4.63
C GLN A 219 7.22 -28.30 -5.46
N LEU A 220 7.42 -29.59 -5.15
CA LEU A 220 8.38 -30.47 -5.83
C LEU A 220 7.81 -31.13 -7.11
N SER A 221 6.53 -30.90 -7.39
CA SER A 221 5.82 -31.52 -8.52
C SER A 221 5.53 -30.56 -9.68
N SER A 222 6.09 -29.35 -9.64
CA SER A 222 5.91 -28.28 -10.64
C SER A 222 7.16 -28.07 -11.49
#